data_AF-I0Z9Q1-F1
#
_entry.id   AF-I0Z9Q1-F1
#
_cell.length_a   1.000
_cell.length_b   1.000
_cell.length_c   1.000
_cell.angle_alpha   90.00
_cell.angle_beta   90.00
_cell.angle_gamma   90.00
#
_symmetry.space_group_name_H-M   'P 1'
#
loop_
_entity.id
_entity.type
_entity.pdbx_description
1 polymer ?
#
loop_
_entity_poly.entity_id
_entity_poly.type
_entity_poly.pdbx_seq_one_letter_code
_entity_poly.pdbx_strand_id
1 'polypeptide(L)'
;MGIPICACRYVQYESRLEELRKLRKDAMGLEGKRGLADHGMIRRIHFIYQRATQKFRGDMRLWSSWLQFCKDSGSTRKLSQVVTKALQLHPREASLWIHASAWEFEHNRNAGAARALMQRGLRMCPGSADLWAEYFRMELLYAHTLRTRRKILGIASAGGLAGDVEGVQAETPASAGEESEAAVQMVLNGAVATVVFKQATAELSKEAAIRKRFLDILSGFSFPGAASIAEAIYSSLEADFPTDAEAWDLRARRWLTQHPPEQPSASTSSPEEAAVAVYESGLAATQGEQMYDLYMAFLTEHLDKLAPAGGDSRISLPKLKGRSKELAKALLEKAASEGRASEALLLEWPRLALRFGRVKKALEAAARACQSCPGSAALWQQRLLLQAQQASAQGTDANRESAQALALEAVRSLPCSQAAELWIVGFRTLSSLSLPLDGLVNELVRVLSGSAKGRLRGGMGEAAAVAVQAVRDTSGLPAARQLYRRLLKIPPAGGSLMHAVLDMELGASAEEALSAAELDRVCALCMTLTTVWGCMQAAVDAYGSEDEDIWLKYVQNRMQQAKNVGDLHWRATKALTDPETFVQKYHDLQHAFV
;
A
#
# COMPACT_ATOMS: atom_id res chain seq x y z
N MET A 1 18.48 16.01 27.57
CA MET A 1 18.96 15.95 26.17
C MET A 1 18.02 16.74 25.25
N GLY A 2 18.17 18.06 25.12
CA GLY A 2 17.20 18.91 24.37
C GLY A 2 17.81 19.99 23.46
N ILE A 3 19.11 19.94 23.20
CA ILE A 3 19.85 21.05 22.57
C ILE A 3 19.78 21.09 21.01
N PRO A 4 19.61 19.98 20.26
CA PRO A 4 19.51 20.03 18.78
C PRO A 4 18.33 20.90 18.30
N ILE A 5 17.22 20.86 19.04
CA ILE A 5 15.98 21.58 18.73
C ILE A 5 16.20 23.10 18.78
N CYS A 6 17.03 23.60 19.71
CA CYS A 6 17.31 25.03 19.84
C CYS A 6 18.10 25.58 18.65
N ALA A 7 19.10 24.84 18.16
CA ALA A 7 19.89 25.27 17.00
C ALA A 7 19.05 25.28 15.72
N CYS A 8 18.23 24.24 15.49
CA CYS A 8 17.33 24.18 14.33
C CYS A 8 16.26 25.28 14.38
N ARG A 9 15.65 25.54 15.55
CA ARG A 9 14.68 26.64 15.72
C ARG A 9 15.33 28.00 15.46
N TYR A 10 16.57 28.18 15.92
CA TYR A 10 17.29 29.43 15.70
C TYR A 10 17.63 29.62 14.22
N VAL A 11 18.08 28.57 13.52
CA VAL A 11 18.27 28.64 12.06
C VAL A 11 16.96 28.93 11.33
N GLN A 12 15.86 28.29 11.69
CA GLN A 12 14.55 28.57 11.09
C GLN A 12 14.12 30.03 11.29
N TYR A 13 14.34 30.58 12.49
CA TYR A 13 14.09 31.99 12.77
C TYR A 13 14.93 32.90 11.85
N GLU A 14 16.22 32.62 11.71
CA GLU A 14 17.15 33.36 10.85
C GLU A 14 16.77 33.27 9.36
N SER A 15 16.37 32.08 8.89
CA SER A 15 15.92 31.89 7.51
C SER A 15 14.64 32.67 7.22
N ARG A 16 13.65 32.63 8.12
CA ARG A 16 12.41 33.43 7.99
C ARG A 16 12.68 34.92 8.00
N LEU A 17 13.67 35.36 8.80
CA LEU A 17 14.08 36.77 8.82
C LEU A 17 14.69 37.19 7.47
N GLU A 18 15.50 36.33 6.86
CA GLU A 18 16.06 36.56 5.52
C GLU A 18 14.97 36.56 4.44
N GLU A 19 13.97 35.69 4.53
CA GLU A 19 12.80 35.71 3.64
C GLU A 19 12.01 37.02 3.75
N LEU A 20 11.69 37.46 4.97
CA LEU A 20 11.02 38.74 5.21
C LEU A 20 11.83 39.93 4.67
N ARG A 21 13.16 39.87 4.79
CA ARG A 21 14.05 40.89 4.25
C ARG A 21 13.98 40.95 2.72
N LYS A 22 13.98 39.79 2.04
CA LYS A 22 13.82 39.71 0.58
C LYS A 22 12.47 40.30 0.15
N LEU A 23 11.37 39.88 0.78
CA LEU A 23 10.03 40.42 0.49
C LEU A 23 9.95 41.94 0.67
N ARG A 24 10.58 42.48 1.72
CA ARG A 24 10.63 43.95 1.94
C ARG A 24 11.47 44.66 0.89
N LYS A 25 12.58 44.08 0.45
CA LYS A 25 13.43 44.62 -0.60
C LYS A 25 12.65 44.70 -1.92
N ASP A 26 11.91 43.64 -2.23
CA ASP A 26 11.08 43.54 -3.44
C ASP A 26 9.91 44.55 -3.39
N ALA A 27 9.22 44.65 -2.24
CA ALA A 27 8.13 45.60 -2.04
C ALA A 27 8.58 47.08 -2.12
N MET A 28 9.82 47.38 -1.75
CA MET A 28 10.40 48.73 -1.84
C MET A 28 11.02 49.04 -3.21
N GLY A 29 10.96 48.11 -4.19
CA GLY A 29 11.52 48.31 -5.53
C GLY A 29 13.03 48.56 -5.53
N LEU A 30 13.74 48.09 -4.49
CA LEU A 30 15.17 48.32 -4.33
C LEU A 30 15.97 47.35 -5.21
N GLU A 31 16.09 47.69 -6.48
CA GLU A 31 16.93 46.97 -7.45
C GLU A 31 18.37 47.47 -7.41
N GLY A 32 19.33 46.57 -7.18
CA GLY A 32 20.74 46.93 -7.07
C GLY A 32 21.66 45.78 -6.67
N LYS A 33 22.98 46.04 -6.72
CA LYS A 33 24.02 45.06 -6.36
C LYS A 33 23.84 44.60 -4.91
N ARG A 34 24.09 43.31 -4.65
CA ARG A 34 24.00 42.71 -3.31
C ARG A 34 24.87 43.48 -2.31
N GLY A 35 24.25 44.07 -1.30
CA GLY A 35 24.89 44.87 -0.26
C GLY A 35 25.41 44.05 0.92
N LEU A 36 25.93 44.72 1.95
CA LEU A 36 26.43 44.08 3.17
C LEU A 36 25.33 43.32 3.92
N ALA A 37 24.11 43.87 3.94
CA ALA A 37 22.94 43.25 4.57
C ALA A 37 22.54 41.92 3.88
N ASP A 38 22.68 41.84 2.55
CA ASP A 38 22.40 40.62 1.78
C ASP A 38 23.36 39.47 2.14
N HIS A 39 24.61 39.78 2.48
CA HIS A 39 25.62 38.77 2.84
C HIS A 39 25.67 38.48 4.34
N GLY A 40 25.30 39.45 5.19
CA GLY A 40 25.39 39.36 6.64
C GLY A 40 24.52 38.25 7.24
N MET A 41 23.26 38.15 6.82
CA MET A 41 22.34 37.11 7.32
C MET A 41 22.77 35.71 6.86
N ILE A 42 23.14 35.55 5.60
CA ILE A 42 23.64 34.26 5.06
C ILE A 42 24.89 33.80 5.82
N ARG A 43 25.85 34.71 6.07
CA ARG A 43 27.05 34.41 6.88
C ARG A 43 26.69 34.01 8.32
N ARG A 44 25.72 34.68 8.94
CA ARG A 44 25.24 34.35 10.29
C ARG A 44 24.65 32.94 10.33
N ILE A 45 23.82 32.58 9.34
CA ILE A 45 23.24 31.22 9.23
C ILE A 45 24.34 30.17 9.06
N HIS A 46 25.33 30.37 8.18
CA HIS A 46 26.46 29.44 8.06
C HIS A 46 27.26 29.32 9.36
N PHE A 47 27.46 30.40 10.12
CA PHE A 47 28.17 30.37 11.39
C PHE A 47 27.42 29.55 12.45
N ILE A 48 26.08 29.67 12.49
CA ILE A 48 25.23 28.88 13.39
C ILE A 48 25.34 27.39 13.04
N TYR A 49 25.19 27.04 11.75
CA TYR A 49 25.37 25.66 11.30
C TYR A 49 26.78 25.12 11.59
N GLN A 50 27.83 25.92 11.39
CA GLN A 50 29.20 25.52 11.69
C GLN A 50 29.38 25.21 13.18
N ARG A 51 28.86 26.04 14.08
CA ARG A 51 28.91 25.78 15.53
C ARG A 51 28.08 24.58 15.92
N ALA A 52 26.89 24.44 15.33
CA ALA A 52 25.99 23.33 15.60
C ALA A 52 26.61 21.99 15.17
N THR A 53 27.19 21.91 13.97
CA THR A 53 27.83 20.69 13.44
C THR A 53 29.13 20.34 14.18
N GLN A 54 29.86 21.34 14.70
CA GLN A 54 31.01 21.08 15.58
C GLN A 54 30.62 20.43 16.91
N LYS A 55 29.48 20.85 17.48
CA LYS A 55 28.95 20.35 18.76
C LYS A 55 28.20 19.02 18.59
N PHE A 56 27.45 18.86 17.50
CA PHE A 56 26.63 17.69 17.19
C PHE A 56 27.13 17.03 15.91
N ARG A 57 28.34 16.48 15.96
CA ARG A 57 28.97 15.89 14.77
C ARG A 57 28.14 14.74 14.19
N GLY A 58 27.50 13.92 15.01
CA GLY A 58 26.74 12.75 14.58
C GLY A 58 25.33 13.00 14.01
N ASP A 59 24.80 14.24 14.07
CA ASP A 59 23.43 14.49 13.64
C ASP A 59 23.33 14.71 12.13
N MET A 60 22.94 13.66 11.39
CA MET A 60 22.83 13.72 9.91
C MET A 60 21.81 14.73 9.43
N ARG A 61 20.72 14.95 10.18
CA ARG A 61 19.68 15.91 9.79
C ARG A 61 20.23 17.33 9.75
N LEU A 62 21.12 17.65 10.68
CA LEU A 62 21.80 18.94 10.74
C LEU A 62 22.73 19.15 9.54
N TRP A 63 23.49 18.12 9.14
CA TRP A 63 24.35 18.18 7.95
C TRP A 63 23.53 18.31 6.67
N SER A 64 22.48 17.50 6.49
CA SER A 64 21.58 17.60 5.34
C SER A 64 20.91 18.97 5.24
N SER A 65 20.44 19.52 6.38
CA SER A 65 19.85 20.86 6.41
C SER A 65 20.85 21.96 6.06
N TRP A 66 22.11 21.83 6.49
CA TRP A 66 23.16 22.79 6.13
C TRP A 66 23.51 22.72 4.65
N LEU A 67 23.60 21.51 4.09
CA LEU A 67 23.85 21.28 2.67
C LEU A 67 22.72 21.89 1.82
N GLN A 68 21.47 21.64 2.19
CA GLN A 68 20.33 22.24 1.50
C GLN A 68 20.36 23.77 1.56
N PHE A 69 20.62 24.35 2.74
CA PHE A 69 20.76 25.80 2.87
C PHE A 69 21.90 26.37 1.99
N CYS A 70 23.02 25.66 1.88
CA CYS A 70 24.12 26.08 1.00
C CYS A 70 23.71 26.07 -0.48
N LYS A 71 22.83 25.15 -0.90
CA LYS A 71 22.24 25.14 -2.26
C LYS A 71 21.30 26.33 -2.44
N ASP A 72 20.35 26.51 -1.53
CA ASP A 72 19.31 27.57 -1.62
C ASP A 72 19.92 28.98 -1.55
N SER A 73 21.02 29.14 -0.81
CA SER A 73 21.77 30.41 -0.73
C SER A 73 22.75 30.66 -1.88
N GLY A 74 22.94 29.69 -2.79
CA GLY A 74 23.92 29.77 -3.87
C GLY A 74 25.39 29.75 -3.40
N SER A 75 25.64 29.27 -2.18
CA SER A 75 26.97 29.26 -1.53
C SER A 75 27.81 28.06 -1.96
N THR A 76 28.06 27.92 -3.26
CA THR A 76 28.67 26.73 -3.89
C THR A 76 30.04 26.35 -3.29
N ARG A 77 30.95 27.31 -3.11
CA ARG A 77 32.27 27.06 -2.49
C ARG A 77 32.16 26.57 -1.04
N LYS A 78 31.18 27.09 -0.29
CA LYS A 78 30.93 26.63 1.09
C LYS A 78 30.34 25.23 1.09
N LEU A 79 29.42 24.94 0.16
CA LEU A 79 28.85 23.60 -0.01
C LEU A 79 29.95 22.55 -0.19
N SER A 80 30.87 22.71 -1.16
CA SER A 80 31.96 21.74 -1.39
C SER A 80 32.84 21.54 -0.14
N GLN A 81 33.11 22.61 0.63
CA GLN A 81 33.83 22.50 1.91
C GLN A 81 33.04 21.71 2.96
N VAL A 82 31.73 21.96 3.07
CA VAL A 82 30.84 21.30 4.03
C VAL A 82 30.68 19.83 3.69
N VAL A 83 30.44 19.50 2.41
CA VAL A 83 30.37 18.12 1.91
C VAL A 83 31.65 17.37 2.24
N THR A 84 32.82 17.95 1.93
CA THR A 84 34.12 17.33 2.23
C THR A 84 34.28 17.02 3.72
N LYS A 85 33.90 17.96 4.59
CA LYS A 85 33.94 17.76 6.05
C LYS A 85 32.93 16.70 6.52
N ALA A 86 31.72 16.70 5.96
CA ALA A 86 30.70 15.71 6.28
C ALA A 86 31.18 14.29 5.91
N LEU A 87 31.78 14.12 4.73
CA LEU A 87 32.34 12.84 4.28
C LEU A 87 33.50 12.35 5.14
N GLN A 88 34.33 13.25 5.66
CA GLN A 88 35.41 12.90 6.59
C GLN A 88 34.89 12.36 7.92
N LEU A 89 33.78 12.92 8.41
CA LEU A 89 33.18 12.54 9.69
C LEU A 89 32.24 11.33 9.57
N HIS A 90 31.61 11.15 8.41
CA HIS A 90 30.60 10.12 8.15
C HIS A 90 30.91 9.34 6.87
N PRO A 91 32.06 8.64 6.78
CA PRO A 91 32.46 7.93 5.58
C PRO A 91 31.58 6.73 5.25
N ARG A 92 30.84 6.18 6.23
CA ARG A 92 29.95 5.01 6.05
C ARG A 92 28.54 5.36 5.57
N GLU A 93 28.23 6.64 5.42
CA GLU A 93 26.91 7.09 5.02
C GLU A 93 26.84 7.23 3.49
N ALA A 94 26.23 6.25 2.81
CA ALA A 94 26.18 6.21 1.34
C ALA A 94 25.46 7.43 0.74
N SER A 95 24.42 7.94 1.40
CA SER A 95 23.63 9.09 0.94
C SER A 95 24.47 10.36 0.75
N LEU A 96 25.49 10.57 1.59
CA LEU A 96 26.41 11.71 1.48
C LEU A 96 27.32 11.59 0.25
N TRP A 97 27.80 10.39 -0.06
CA TRP A 97 28.61 10.15 -1.26
C TRP A 97 27.82 10.41 -2.54
N ILE A 98 26.57 9.93 -2.59
CA ILE A 98 25.63 10.16 -3.70
C ILE A 98 25.41 11.67 -3.89
N HIS A 99 25.13 12.38 -2.80
CA HIS A 99 24.89 13.82 -2.87
C HIS A 99 26.13 14.61 -3.33
N ALA A 100 27.32 14.21 -2.85
CA ALA A 100 28.58 14.84 -3.19
C ALA A 100 28.93 14.68 -4.67
N SER A 101 28.82 13.46 -5.21
CA SER A 101 29.10 13.22 -6.63
C SER A 101 28.07 13.85 -7.54
N ALA A 102 26.78 13.83 -7.17
CA ALA A 102 25.72 14.46 -7.94
C ALA A 102 25.95 15.98 -8.04
N TRP A 103 26.40 16.61 -6.95
CA TRP A 103 26.79 18.02 -6.97
C TRP A 103 27.93 18.30 -7.97
N GLU A 104 29.01 17.52 -7.90
CA GLU A 104 30.15 17.68 -8.82
C GLU A 104 29.75 17.43 -10.29
N PHE A 105 28.87 16.47 -10.54
CA PHE A 105 28.40 16.12 -11.87
C PHE A 105 27.47 17.18 -12.47
N GLU A 106 26.43 17.58 -11.75
CA GLU A 106 25.37 18.46 -12.28
C GLU A 106 25.77 19.93 -12.27
N HIS A 107 26.37 20.39 -11.16
CA HIS A 107 26.60 21.82 -10.92
C HIS A 107 27.99 22.25 -11.38
N ASN A 108 29.02 21.48 -11.03
CA ASN A 108 30.40 21.77 -11.43
C ASN A 108 30.75 21.20 -12.82
N ARG A 109 29.84 20.42 -13.44
CA ARG A 109 30.03 19.75 -14.74
C ARG A 109 31.31 18.91 -14.80
N ASN A 110 31.78 18.42 -13.66
CA ASN A 110 33.03 17.68 -13.54
C ASN A 110 32.76 16.18 -13.32
N ALA A 111 32.65 15.45 -14.43
CA ALA A 111 32.42 14.01 -14.39
C ALA A 111 33.60 13.23 -13.79
N GLY A 112 34.84 13.72 -13.94
CA GLY A 112 36.03 13.07 -13.37
C GLY A 112 36.02 13.10 -11.83
N ALA A 113 35.74 14.27 -11.25
CA ALA A 113 35.60 14.41 -9.80
C ALA A 113 34.42 13.60 -9.25
N ALA A 114 33.28 13.60 -9.95
CA ALA A 114 32.12 12.81 -9.56
C ALA A 114 32.43 11.30 -9.53
N ARG A 115 33.14 10.76 -10.53
CA ARG A 115 33.62 9.37 -10.55
C ARG A 115 34.56 9.05 -9.41
N ALA A 116 35.54 9.93 -9.15
CA ALA A 116 36.50 9.73 -8.07
C ALA A 116 35.81 9.68 -6.69
N LEU A 117 34.79 10.51 -6.49
CA LEU A 117 33.95 10.49 -5.28
C LEU A 117 33.13 9.20 -5.18
N MET A 118 32.48 8.78 -6.26
CA MET A 118 31.71 7.52 -6.32
C MET A 118 32.58 6.31 -6.00
N GLN A 119 33.73 6.16 -6.66
CA GLN A 119 34.67 5.06 -6.43
C GLN A 119 35.24 5.08 -5.00
N ARG A 120 35.49 6.27 -4.42
CA ARG A 120 35.90 6.39 -3.02
C ARG A 120 34.77 5.98 -2.07
N GLY A 121 33.54 6.38 -2.37
CA GLY A 121 32.36 5.98 -1.61
C GLY A 121 32.17 4.47 -1.61
N LEU A 122 32.35 3.82 -2.77
CA LEU A 122 32.22 2.37 -2.91
C LEU A 122 33.27 1.60 -2.09
N ARG A 123 34.50 2.14 -1.94
CA ARG A 123 35.49 1.56 -1.04
C ARG A 123 35.09 1.64 0.44
N MET A 124 34.31 2.65 0.82
CA MET A 124 33.85 2.84 2.20
C MET A 124 32.53 2.09 2.49
N CYS A 125 31.67 1.97 1.47
CA CYS A 125 30.33 1.39 1.55
C CYS A 125 30.08 0.39 0.40
N PRO A 126 30.81 -0.74 0.32
CA PRO A 126 30.70 -1.67 -0.80
C PRO A 126 29.33 -2.35 -0.88
N GLY A 127 28.66 -2.58 0.26
CA GLY A 127 27.35 -3.23 0.32
C GLY A 127 26.14 -2.32 0.03
N SER A 128 26.35 -1.04 -0.32
CA SER A 128 25.23 -0.12 -0.54
C SER A 128 24.69 -0.23 -1.98
N ALA A 129 23.54 -0.89 -2.14
CA ALA A 129 22.85 -0.99 -3.43
C ALA A 129 22.48 0.40 -4.01
N ASP A 130 22.15 1.37 -3.15
CA ASP A 130 21.86 2.75 -3.57
C ASP A 130 23.05 3.42 -4.25
N LEU A 131 24.24 3.26 -3.68
CA LEU A 131 25.45 3.88 -4.21
C LEU A 131 25.83 3.28 -5.58
N TRP A 132 25.72 1.96 -5.73
CA TRP A 132 25.95 1.28 -7.01
C TRP A 132 24.93 1.70 -8.08
N ALA A 133 23.65 1.76 -7.71
CA ALA A 133 22.58 2.17 -8.63
C ALA A 133 22.75 3.62 -9.11
N GLU A 134 23.10 4.53 -8.21
CA GLU A 134 23.35 5.93 -8.56
C GLU A 134 24.65 6.11 -9.35
N TYR A 135 25.69 5.30 -9.09
CA TYR A 135 26.90 5.32 -9.91
C TYR A 135 26.61 4.89 -11.35
N PHE A 136 25.85 3.80 -11.51
CA PHE A 136 25.39 3.33 -12.82
C PHE A 136 24.53 4.37 -13.55
N ARG A 137 23.57 5.00 -12.85
CA ARG A 137 22.74 6.08 -13.39
C ARG A 137 23.60 7.26 -13.87
N MET A 138 24.57 7.69 -13.07
CA MET A 138 25.46 8.80 -13.41
C MET A 138 26.28 8.51 -14.67
N GLU A 139 26.80 7.28 -14.86
CA GLU A 139 27.54 6.92 -16.08
C GLU A 139 26.63 6.91 -17.32
N LEU A 140 25.39 6.43 -17.20
CA LEU A 140 24.41 6.51 -18.28
C LEU A 140 24.05 7.96 -18.64
N LEU A 141 23.87 8.81 -17.63
CA LEU A 141 23.65 10.25 -17.82
C LEU A 141 24.85 10.91 -18.50
N TYR A 142 26.07 10.58 -18.08
CA TYR A 142 27.29 11.09 -18.71
C TYR A 142 27.33 10.71 -20.20
N ALA A 143 27.14 9.43 -20.51
CA ALA A 143 27.12 8.95 -21.89
C ALA A 143 26.02 9.64 -22.71
N HIS A 144 24.82 9.83 -22.12
CA HIS A 144 23.73 10.57 -22.76
C HIS A 144 24.13 12.02 -23.06
N THR A 145 24.63 12.77 -22.08
CA THR A 145 25.06 14.17 -22.31
C THR A 145 26.15 14.28 -23.37
N LEU A 146 27.08 13.33 -23.42
CA LEU A 146 28.15 13.31 -24.42
C LEU A 146 27.60 13.06 -25.84
N ARG A 147 26.63 12.15 -25.99
CA ARG A 147 25.91 11.95 -27.27
C ARG A 147 25.16 13.20 -27.70
N THR A 148 24.41 13.83 -26.78
CA THR A 148 23.65 15.05 -27.09
C THR A 148 24.59 16.17 -27.55
N ARG A 149 25.71 16.38 -26.86
CA ARG A 149 26.73 17.37 -27.25
C ARG A 149 27.31 17.09 -28.64
N ARG A 150 27.66 15.85 -28.94
CA ARG A 150 28.18 15.45 -30.26
C ARG A 150 27.18 15.66 -31.39
N LYS A 151 25.89 15.39 -31.12
CA LYS A 151 24.80 15.63 -32.07
C LYS A 151 24.64 17.13 -32.35
N ILE A 152 24.72 17.98 -31.32
CA ILE A 152 24.65 19.44 -31.46
C ILE A 152 25.86 19.98 -32.23
N LEU A 153 27.07 19.48 -31.94
CA LEU A 153 28.30 19.89 -32.60
C LEU A 153 28.45 19.34 -34.03
N GLY A 154 27.49 18.58 -34.56
CA GLY A 154 27.54 18.05 -35.93
C GLY A 154 28.60 16.97 -36.18
N ILE A 155 29.37 16.58 -35.17
CA ILE A 155 30.44 15.57 -35.25
C ILE A 155 29.88 14.19 -35.65
N ALA A 156 28.59 13.94 -35.39
CA ALA A 156 27.91 12.71 -35.83
C ALA A 156 27.68 12.63 -37.36
N SER A 157 27.86 13.71 -38.12
CA SER A 157 27.57 13.78 -39.56
C SER A 157 28.75 14.23 -40.43
N ALA A 158 29.88 14.64 -39.86
CA ALA A 158 31.01 15.13 -40.65
C ALA A 158 32.33 14.67 -40.05
N GLY A 159 33.02 13.77 -40.75
CA GLY A 159 34.47 13.72 -40.68
C GLY A 159 35.01 15.07 -41.16
N GLY A 160 35.77 15.74 -40.30
CA GLY A 160 36.47 16.98 -40.62
C GLY A 160 35.62 18.25 -40.51
N LEU A 161 35.87 19.05 -39.47
CA LEU A 161 36.43 20.40 -39.57
C LEU A 161 36.44 21.04 -38.17
N ALA A 162 37.62 21.53 -37.79
CA ALA A 162 37.83 22.34 -36.59
C ALA A 162 37.05 23.65 -36.72
N GLY A 163 36.30 23.99 -35.67
CA GLY A 163 35.61 25.27 -35.53
C GLY A 163 35.54 25.64 -34.06
N ASP A 164 36.25 26.70 -33.70
CA ASP A 164 36.38 27.25 -32.36
C ASP A 164 35.03 27.59 -31.72
N VAL A 165 34.78 27.04 -30.53
CA VAL A 165 33.81 27.60 -29.59
C VAL A 165 34.48 27.66 -28.21
N GLU A 166 34.88 28.87 -27.82
CA GLU A 166 35.38 29.18 -26.49
C GLU A 166 34.33 28.82 -25.42
N GLY A 167 34.79 28.19 -24.33
CA GLY A 167 34.08 28.25 -23.05
C GLY A 167 33.53 26.95 -22.47
N VAL A 168 34.20 25.81 -22.62
CA VAL A 168 34.18 24.74 -21.60
C VAL A 168 35.56 24.08 -21.63
N GLN A 169 36.28 24.05 -20.50
CA GLN A 169 37.45 23.20 -20.32
C GLN A 169 37.01 21.74 -20.38
N ALA A 170 36.87 21.23 -21.61
CA ALA A 170 36.92 19.82 -21.87
C ALA A 170 38.41 19.46 -21.87
N GLU A 171 38.87 18.82 -20.80
CA GLU A 171 40.01 17.93 -20.88
C GLU A 171 39.60 16.75 -21.79
N THR A 172 39.54 16.99 -23.09
CA THR A 172 39.83 15.95 -24.08
C THR A 172 41.34 15.78 -24.07
N PRO A 173 41.89 14.55 -23.92
CA PRO A 173 43.31 14.33 -24.16
C PRO A 173 43.57 14.62 -25.63
N ALA A 174 44.11 15.80 -25.92
CA ALA A 174 44.58 16.18 -27.23
C ALA A 174 45.92 15.48 -27.47
N SER A 175 45.88 14.20 -27.88
CA SER A 175 46.86 13.53 -28.77
C SER A 175 46.76 12.01 -28.63
N ALA A 176 46.04 11.35 -29.53
CA ALA A 176 46.28 9.97 -30.00
C ALA A 176 45.19 9.61 -31.02
N GLY A 177 45.59 8.95 -32.12
CA GLY A 177 44.76 8.63 -33.28
C GLY A 177 43.61 7.65 -33.00
N GLU A 178 43.09 7.07 -34.07
CA GLU A 178 41.91 6.18 -34.22
C GLU A 178 41.52 5.29 -33.02
N GLU A 179 42.48 4.84 -32.19
CA GLU A 179 42.24 4.15 -30.90
C GLU A 179 41.44 4.97 -29.88
N SER A 180 41.63 6.31 -29.87
CA SER A 180 40.88 7.27 -29.05
C SER A 180 39.39 7.30 -29.43
N GLU A 181 39.08 7.22 -30.73
CA GLU A 181 37.71 7.31 -31.23
C GLU A 181 36.91 6.02 -30.95
N ALA A 182 37.56 4.86 -31.08
CA ALA A 182 36.99 3.58 -30.69
C ALA A 182 36.71 3.50 -29.18
N ALA A 183 37.66 3.91 -28.33
CA ALA A 183 37.49 3.94 -26.88
C ALA A 183 36.35 4.89 -26.45
N VAL A 184 36.29 6.04 -27.10
CA VAL A 184 35.20 7.00 -26.97
C VAL A 184 33.86 6.38 -27.37
N GLN A 185 33.79 5.63 -28.47
CA GLN A 185 32.57 4.97 -28.93
C GLN A 185 32.10 3.90 -27.93
N MET A 186 33.03 3.18 -27.28
CA MET A 186 32.70 2.25 -26.20
C MET A 186 32.07 2.95 -25.00
N VAL A 187 32.59 4.12 -24.60
CA VAL A 187 32.00 4.95 -23.55
C VAL A 187 30.61 5.45 -23.97
N LEU A 188 30.46 5.88 -25.23
CA LEU A 188 29.16 6.22 -25.82
C LEU A 188 28.22 5.02 -25.96
N ASN A 189 28.67 3.79 -25.83
CA ASN A 189 27.82 2.61 -25.77
C ASN A 189 27.58 2.14 -24.34
N GLY A 190 28.06 2.90 -23.34
CA GLY A 190 27.83 2.61 -21.93
C GLY A 190 28.73 1.52 -21.36
N ALA A 191 29.89 1.24 -21.96
CA ALA A 191 30.81 0.21 -21.48
C ALA A 191 31.20 0.37 -19.99
N VAL A 192 31.37 1.62 -19.53
CA VAL A 192 31.65 1.91 -18.11
C VAL A 192 30.47 1.47 -17.23
N ALA A 193 29.23 1.73 -17.65
CA ALA A 193 28.05 1.31 -16.91
C ALA A 193 27.96 -0.24 -16.84
N THR A 194 28.33 -0.96 -17.91
CA THR A 194 28.43 -2.42 -17.89
C THR A 194 29.47 -2.92 -16.88
N VAL A 195 30.63 -2.27 -16.78
CA VAL A 195 31.67 -2.61 -15.80
C VAL A 195 31.16 -2.38 -14.37
N VAL A 196 30.52 -1.22 -14.12
CA VAL A 196 29.91 -0.90 -12.82
C VAL A 196 28.88 -1.95 -12.43
N PHE A 197 28.02 -2.37 -13.36
CA PHE A 197 27.05 -3.43 -13.11
C PHE A 197 27.73 -4.75 -12.72
N LYS A 198 28.74 -5.21 -13.48
CA LYS A 198 29.46 -6.45 -13.18
C LYS A 198 30.16 -6.42 -11.81
N GLN A 199 30.73 -5.27 -11.44
CA GLN A 199 31.33 -5.08 -10.12
C GLN A 199 30.26 -5.07 -9.02
N ALA A 200 29.13 -4.39 -9.25
CA ALA A 200 28.02 -4.37 -8.31
C ALA A 200 27.45 -5.78 -8.04
N THR A 201 27.30 -6.62 -9.07
CA THR A 201 26.80 -8.00 -8.89
C THR A 201 27.79 -8.91 -8.18
N ALA A 202 29.08 -8.57 -8.15
CA ALA A 202 30.09 -9.31 -7.41
C ALA A 202 30.14 -8.91 -5.92
N GLU A 203 29.87 -7.64 -5.61
CA GLU A 203 29.96 -7.08 -4.25
C GLU A 203 28.61 -7.08 -3.49
N LEU A 204 27.49 -7.00 -4.20
CA LEU A 204 26.15 -7.00 -3.59
C LEU A 204 25.63 -8.42 -3.36
N SER A 205 24.60 -8.53 -2.50
CA SER A 205 23.88 -9.78 -2.32
C SER A 205 23.30 -10.27 -3.65
N LYS A 206 23.28 -11.60 -3.81
CA LYS A 206 22.62 -12.23 -4.95
C LYS A 206 21.10 -12.15 -4.77
N GLU A 207 20.54 -10.98 -5.03
CA GLU A 207 19.10 -10.74 -5.07
C GLU A 207 18.64 -10.28 -6.46
N ALA A 208 17.50 -10.78 -6.93
CA ALA A 208 16.91 -10.39 -8.22
C ALA A 208 16.43 -8.93 -8.22
N ALA A 209 15.95 -8.42 -7.08
CA ALA A 209 15.51 -7.03 -6.90
C ALA A 209 16.57 -5.98 -7.30
N ILE A 210 17.85 -6.29 -7.08
CA ILE A 210 18.96 -5.39 -7.46
C ILE A 210 19.08 -5.30 -8.97
N ARG A 211 18.98 -6.43 -9.69
CA ARG A 211 19.01 -6.46 -11.17
C ARG A 211 17.80 -5.74 -11.76
N LYS A 212 16.62 -5.91 -11.14
CA LYS A 212 15.41 -5.14 -11.50
C LYS A 212 15.65 -3.65 -11.43
N ARG A 213 16.26 -3.15 -10.35
CA ARG A 213 16.58 -1.71 -10.21
C ARG A 213 17.50 -1.21 -11.33
N PHE A 214 18.51 -1.98 -11.75
CA PHE A 214 19.36 -1.61 -12.89
C PHE A 214 18.58 -1.57 -14.21
N LEU A 215 17.67 -2.51 -14.44
CA LEU A 215 16.76 -2.51 -15.61
C LEU A 215 15.83 -1.30 -15.59
N ASP A 216 15.25 -0.95 -14.44
CA ASP A 216 14.38 0.22 -14.29
C ASP A 216 15.13 1.51 -14.62
N ILE A 217 16.38 1.64 -14.16
CA ILE A 217 17.25 2.78 -14.52
C ILE A 217 17.51 2.80 -16.03
N LEU A 218 17.88 1.66 -16.61
CA LEU A 218 18.19 1.54 -18.03
C LEU A 218 16.97 1.87 -18.91
N SER A 219 15.76 1.52 -18.48
CA SER A 219 14.51 1.79 -19.22
C SER A 219 14.26 3.28 -19.48
N GLY A 220 14.86 4.18 -18.69
CA GLY A 220 14.80 5.62 -18.88
C GLY A 220 15.73 6.16 -19.98
N PHE A 221 16.57 5.33 -20.59
CA PHE A 221 17.57 5.74 -21.58
C PHE A 221 17.43 4.94 -22.89
N SER A 222 17.40 5.64 -24.02
CA SER A 222 17.39 5.03 -25.36
C SER A 222 18.69 5.34 -26.10
N PHE A 223 19.48 4.30 -26.40
CA PHE A 223 20.72 4.40 -27.19
C PHE A 223 21.16 3.02 -27.72
N PRO A 224 22.03 2.94 -28.74
CA PRO A 224 22.40 1.66 -29.37
C PRO A 224 22.98 0.62 -28.41
N GLY A 225 23.84 1.03 -27.47
CA GLY A 225 24.41 0.15 -26.46
C GLY A 225 23.47 -0.31 -25.33
N ALA A 226 22.25 0.23 -25.24
CA ALA A 226 21.31 -0.11 -24.17
C ALA A 226 20.88 -1.59 -24.24
N ALA A 227 20.68 -2.12 -25.45
CA ALA A 227 20.35 -3.54 -25.66
C ALA A 227 21.46 -4.47 -25.16
N SER A 228 22.74 -4.11 -25.39
CA SER A 228 23.89 -4.88 -24.91
C SER A 228 24.00 -4.89 -23.38
N ILE A 229 23.70 -3.76 -22.73
CA ILE A 229 23.67 -3.68 -21.26
C ILE A 229 22.51 -4.51 -20.70
N ALA A 230 21.32 -4.40 -21.31
CA ALA A 230 20.18 -5.21 -20.91
C ALA A 230 20.49 -6.71 -21.03
N GLU A 231 21.10 -7.15 -22.13
CA GLU A 231 21.54 -8.53 -22.33
C GLU A 231 22.52 -8.99 -21.24
N ALA A 232 23.48 -8.15 -20.86
CA ALA A 232 24.40 -8.45 -19.76
C ALA A 232 23.68 -8.61 -18.41
N ILE A 233 22.61 -7.85 -18.17
CA ILE A 233 21.80 -7.98 -16.94
C ILE A 233 20.96 -9.26 -16.96
N TYR A 234 20.29 -9.57 -18.08
CA TYR A 234 19.47 -10.79 -18.19
C TYR A 234 20.30 -12.08 -18.18
N SER A 235 21.47 -12.10 -18.82
CA SER A 235 22.40 -13.24 -18.74
C SER A 235 22.92 -13.45 -17.31
N SER A 236 23.17 -12.38 -16.55
CA SER A 236 23.45 -12.51 -15.11
C SER A 236 22.27 -13.07 -14.34
N LEU A 237 21.03 -12.65 -14.66
CA LEU A 237 19.83 -13.21 -14.04
C LEU A 237 19.70 -14.72 -14.32
N GLU A 238 19.97 -15.16 -15.54
CA GLU A 238 19.96 -16.57 -15.95
C GLU A 238 20.98 -17.42 -15.22
N ALA A 239 22.21 -16.92 -15.10
CA ALA A 239 23.29 -17.64 -14.44
C ALA A 239 23.12 -17.71 -12.91
N ASP A 240 22.71 -16.62 -12.27
CA ASP A 240 22.64 -16.54 -10.81
C ASP A 240 21.32 -17.10 -10.23
N PHE A 241 20.22 -17.06 -11.00
CA PHE A 241 18.88 -17.37 -10.49
C PHE A 241 18.08 -18.34 -11.38
N PRO A 242 18.51 -19.60 -11.50
CA PRO A 242 17.77 -20.59 -12.29
C PRO A 242 16.40 -20.96 -11.68
N THR A 243 16.24 -20.85 -10.36
CA THR A 243 15.03 -21.31 -9.64
C THR A 243 14.22 -20.19 -8.99
N ASP A 244 14.60 -18.93 -9.16
CA ASP A 244 13.93 -17.80 -8.52
C ASP A 244 12.74 -17.29 -9.36
N ALA A 245 11.57 -17.18 -8.75
CA ALA A 245 10.33 -16.80 -9.43
C ALA A 245 10.38 -15.35 -9.96
N GLU A 246 10.95 -14.42 -9.19
CA GLU A 246 11.05 -13.02 -9.60
C GLU A 246 11.99 -12.84 -10.80
N ALA A 247 13.09 -13.59 -10.84
CA ALA A 247 14.01 -13.58 -11.98
C ALA A 247 13.33 -14.08 -13.26
N TRP A 248 12.48 -15.12 -13.18
CA TRP A 248 11.70 -15.61 -14.31
C TRP A 248 10.64 -14.60 -14.79
N ASP A 249 9.94 -13.91 -13.89
CA ASP A 249 9.00 -12.84 -14.23
C ASP A 249 9.70 -11.70 -15.01
N LEU A 250 10.88 -11.27 -14.55
CA LEU A 250 11.67 -10.25 -15.26
C LEU A 250 12.07 -10.70 -16.67
N ARG A 251 12.53 -11.94 -16.83
CA ARG A 251 12.89 -12.50 -18.15
C ARG A 251 11.69 -12.60 -19.09
N ALA A 252 10.54 -12.99 -18.58
CA ALA A 252 9.33 -13.08 -19.39
C ALA A 252 8.83 -11.69 -19.80
N ARG A 253 8.83 -10.72 -18.87
CA ARG A 253 8.43 -9.32 -19.15
C ARG A 253 9.36 -8.61 -20.11
N ARG A 254 10.63 -9.03 -20.22
CA ARG A 254 11.61 -8.51 -21.19
C ARG A 254 11.05 -8.39 -22.61
N TRP A 255 10.27 -9.38 -23.05
CA TRP A 255 9.68 -9.43 -24.39
C TRP A 255 8.74 -8.26 -24.72
N LEU A 256 8.27 -7.55 -23.71
CA LEU A 256 7.36 -6.41 -23.84
C LEU A 256 8.04 -5.07 -23.53
N THR A 257 9.33 -5.10 -23.22
CA THR A 257 10.12 -3.88 -22.98
C THR A 257 10.59 -3.27 -24.30
N GLN A 258 11.21 -2.09 -24.23
CA GLN A 258 11.79 -1.40 -25.39
C GLN A 258 12.90 -2.22 -26.09
N HIS A 259 13.47 -3.22 -25.41
CA HIS A 259 14.59 -4.03 -25.90
C HIS A 259 14.30 -5.53 -25.73
N PRO A 260 13.42 -6.11 -26.59
CA PRO A 260 13.23 -7.56 -26.61
C PRO A 260 14.54 -8.27 -27.03
N PRO A 261 14.73 -9.54 -26.64
CA PRO A 261 15.84 -10.33 -27.16
C PRO A 261 15.74 -10.46 -28.69
N GLU A 262 16.88 -10.56 -29.37
CA GLU A 262 16.92 -10.77 -30.82
C GLU A 262 16.25 -12.10 -31.16
N GLN A 263 15.14 -12.05 -31.89
CA GLN A 263 14.47 -13.25 -32.38
C GLN A 263 15.25 -13.82 -33.57
N PRO A 264 15.42 -15.15 -33.67
CA PRO A 264 15.85 -15.76 -34.91
C PRO A 264 14.81 -15.42 -35.99
N SER A 265 15.27 -15.00 -37.17
CA SER A 265 14.45 -14.48 -38.29
C SER A 265 13.33 -15.38 -38.81
N ALA A 266 13.14 -16.57 -38.22
CA ALA A 266 12.16 -17.58 -38.57
C ALA A 266 10.99 -17.75 -37.57
N SER A 267 10.99 -17.10 -36.40
CA SER A 267 9.90 -17.23 -35.43
C SER A 267 8.81 -16.18 -35.65
N THR A 268 7.66 -16.60 -36.20
CA THR A 268 6.46 -15.75 -36.40
C THR A 268 5.64 -15.51 -35.12
N SER A 269 6.17 -15.88 -33.94
CA SER A 269 5.46 -15.78 -32.66
C SER A 269 5.42 -14.33 -32.18
N SER A 270 4.24 -13.89 -31.74
CA SER A 270 4.08 -12.59 -31.10
C SER A 270 4.97 -12.48 -29.84
N PRO A 271 5.43 -11.28 -29.45
CA PRO A 271 6.25 -11.10 -28.24
C PRO A 271 5.56 -11.62 -26.98
N GLU A 272 4.23 -11.57 -26.94
CA GLU A 272 3.41 -12.12 -25.85
C GLU A 272 3.48 -13.65 -25.77
N GLU A 273 3.49 -14.36 -26.91
CA GLU A 273 3.64 -15.82 -26.96
C GLU A 273 5.03 -16.25 -26.50
N ALA A 274 6.05 -15.47 -26.84
CA ALA A 274 7.41 -15.71 -26.36
C ALA A 274 7.52 -15.49 -24.83
N ALA A 275 6.87 -14.45 -24.29
CA ALA A 275 6.78 -14.24 -22.84
C ALA A 275 6.10 -15.41 -22.12
N VAL A 276 4.97 -15.89 -22.66
CA VAL A 276 4.25 -17.06 -22.13
C VAL A 276 5.13 -18.31 -22.13
N ALA A 277 5.89 -18.56 -23.19
CA ALA A 277 6.80 -19.70 -23.26
C ALA A 277 7.90 -19.65 -22.19
N VAL A 278 8.40 -18.46 -21.85
CA VAL A 278 9.35 -18.26 -20.74
C VAL A 278 8.69 -18.56 -19.40
N TYR A 279 7.45 -18.13 -19.16
CA TYR A 279 6.71 -18.48 -17.94
C TYR A 279 6.48 -19.99 -17.81
N GLU A 280 6.09 -20.69 -18.88
CA GLU A 280 5.91 -22.15 -18.84
C GLU A 280 7.24 -22.89 -18.56
N SER A 281 8.34 -22.39 -19.12
CA SER A 281 9.69 -22.91 -18.83
C SER A 281 10.08 -22.68 -17.37
N GLY A 282 9.75 -21.51 -16.81
CA GLY A 282 9.97 -21.21 -15.40
C GLY A 282 9.06 -22.00 -14.46
N LEU A 283 7.83 -22.34 -14.85
CA LEU A 283 6.98 -23.29 -14.11
C LEU A 283 7.54 -24.71 -14.10
N ALA A 284 8.25 -25.12 -15.16
CA ALA A 284 8.94 -26.41 -15.17
C ALA A 284 10.22 -26.39 -14.29
N ALA A 285 10.91 -25.24 -14.22
CA ALA A 285 12.14 -25.07 -13.47
C ALA A 285 11.90 -24.81 -11.96
N THR A 286 10.79 -24.17 -11.59
CA THR A 286 10.47 -23.78 -10.22
C THR A 286 9.35 -24.63 -9.65
N GLN A 287 9.47 -25.06 -8.39
CA GLN A 287 8.43 -25.81 -7.69
C GLN A 287 7.56 -24.92 -6.77
N GLY A 288 7.73 -23.59 -6.84
CA GLY A 288 7.13 -22.64 -5.90
C GLY A 288 5.79 -22.06 -6.36
N GLU A 289 4.92 -21.75 -5.40
CA GLU A 289 3.60 -21.15 -5.61
C GLU A 289 3.69 -19.74 -6.22
N GLN A 290 4.73 -18.99 -5.86
CA GLN A 290 4.95 -17.59 -6.28
C GLN A 290 5.02 -17.41 -7.80
N MET A 291 5.49 -18.43 -8.54
CA MET A 291 5.58 -18.36 -10.00
C MET A 291 4.19 -18.35 -10.66
N TYR A 292 3.22 -19.07 -10.08
CA TYR A 292 1.83 -19.02 -10.54
C TYR A 292 1.20 -17.65 -10.27
N ASP A 293 1.49 -17.03 -9.13
CA ASP A 293 1.00 -15.69 -8.79
C ASP A 293 1.53 -14.63 -9.75
N LEU A 294 2.83 -14.65 -10.04
CA LEU A 294 3.47 -13.69 -10.96
C LEU A 294 2.99 -13.87 -12.39
N TYR A 295 2.87 -15.13 -12.86
CA TYR A 295 2.34 -15.40 -14.19
C TYR A 295 0.86 -15.02 -14.31
N MET A 296 0.04 -15.24 -13.28
CA MET A 296 -1.33 -14.73 -13.27
C MET A 296 -1.39 -13.22 -13.25
N ALA A 297 -0.58 -12.55 -12.43
CA ALA A 297 -0.51 -11.10 -12.40
C ALA A 297 -0.20 -10.53 -13.79
N PHE A 298 0.79 -11.11 -14.48
CA PHE A 298 1.09 -10.82 -15.87
C PHE A 298 -0.14 -11.00 -16.78
N LEU A 299 -0.78 -12.17 -16.77
CA LEU A 299 -1.95 -12.43 -17.62
C LEU A 299 -3.12 -11.46 -17.33
N THR A 300 -3.37 -11.13 -16.07
CA THR A 300 -4.41 -10.15 -15.68
C THR A 300 -4.09 -8.74 -16.15
N GLU A 301 -2.84 -8.28 -16.03
CA GLU A 301 -2.38 -6.98 -16.52
C GLU A 301 -2.56 -6.88 -18.05
N HIS A 302 -2.22 -7.94 -18.77
CA HIS A 302 -2.46 -8.03 -20.21
C HIS A 302 -3.94 -7.98 -20.55
N LEU A 303 -4.79 -8.70 -19.81
CA LEU A 303 -6.23 -8.66 -20.00
C LEU A 303 -6.81 -7.26 -19.75
N ASP A 304 -6.32 -6.54 -18.74
CA ASP A 304 -6.76 -5.20 -18.39
C ASP A 304 -6.32 -4.15 -19.42
N LYS A 305 -5.06 -4.21 -19.89
CA LYS A 305 -4.59 -3.34 -20.99
C LYS A 305 -5.37 -3.55 -22.29
N LEU A 306 -5.87 -4.76 -22.52
CA LEU A 306 -6.69 -5.10 -23.68
C LEU A 306 -8.18 -4.79 -23.47
N ALA A 307 -8.64 -4.53 -22.25
CA ALA A 307 -10.01 -4.14 -21.96
C ALA A 307 -10.18 -2.63 -22.25
N PRO A 308 -10.98 -2.22 -23.25
CA PRO A 308 -11.20 -0.80 -23.49
C PRO A 308 -11.93 -0.17 -22.30
N ALA A 309 -11.48 1.02 -21.89
CA ALA A 309 -12.07 1.80 -20.78
C ALA A 309 -13.48 2.37 -21.07
N GLY A 310 -14.10 1.96 -22.17
CA GLY A 310 -15.45 2.34 -22.54
C GLY A 310 -15.96 1.34 -23.56
N GLY A 311 -17.18 0.87 -23.37
CA GLY A 311 -17.85 0.00 -24.32
C GLY A 311 -18.09 0.76 -25.62
N ASP A 312 -17.20 0.62 -26.60
CA ASP A 312 -17.61 0.63 -27.99
C ASP A 312 -16.61 -0.07 -28.92
N SER A 313 -17.18 -0.51 -30.03
CA SER A 313 -16.75 -1.64 -30.85
C SER A 313 -15.59 -1.40 -31.85
N ARG A 314 -15.06 -2.52 -32.38
CA ARG A 314 -14.39 -2.64 -33.70
C ARG A 314 -13.04 -1.95 -33.92
N ILE A 315 -12.00 -2.45 -33.25
CA ILE A 315 -10.64 -2.54 -33.84
C ILE A 315 -10.06 -3.93 -33.46
N SER A 316 -9.51 -4.64 -34.44
CA SER A 316 -9.14 -6.07 -34.41
C SER A 316 -8.22 -6.50 -33.23
N LEU A 317 -8.77 -7.13 -32.18
CA LEU A 317 -8.05 -7.90 -31.14
C LEU A 317 -8.80 -9.15 -30.54
N PRO A 318 -9.66 -9.93 -31.25
CA PRO A 318 -10.39 -11.05 -30.62
C PRO A 318 -9.53 -12.28 -30.25
N LYS A 319 -8.50 -12.60 -31.04
CA LYS A 319 -7.70 -13.83 -30.86
C LYS A 319 -6.85 -13.81 -29.59
N LEU A 320 -6.20 -12.68 -29.29
CA LEU A 320 -5.36 -12.51 -28.10
C LEU A 320 -6.19 -12.46 -26.81
N LYS A 321 -7.37 -11.83 -26.86
CA LYS A 321 -8.38 -11.92 -25.77
C LYS A 321 -8.91 -13.33 -25.58
N GLY A 322 -9.00 -14.17 -26.62
CA GLY A 322 -9.40 -15.58 -26.47
C GLY A 322 -8.31 -16.42 -25.83
N ARG A 323 -7.08 -16.31 -26.34
CA ARG A 323 -5.92 -17.11 -25.90
C ARG A 323 -5.48 -16.80 -24.47
N SER A 324 -5.32 -15.52 -24.10
CA SER A 324 -4.95 -15.14 -22.72
C SER A 324 -5.97 -15.64 -21.69
N LYS A 325 -7.27 -15.67 -22.04
CA LYS A 325 -8.34 -16.25 -21.21
C LYS A 325 -8.21 -17.76 -21.06
N GLU A 326 -7.90 -18.45 -22.14
CA GLU A 326 -7.71 -19.91 -22.15
C GLU A 326 -6.46 -20.30 -21.36
N LEU A 327 -5.37 -19.55 -21.52
CA LEU A 327 -4.12 -19.76 -20.77
C LEU A 327 -4.30 -19.48 -19.27
N ALA A 328 -4.93 -18.38 -18.90
CA ALA A 328 -5.24 -18.08 -17.49
C ALA A 328 -6.09 -19.19 -16.85
N LYS A 329 -7.05 -19.74 -17.60
CA LYS A 329 -7.85 -20.89 -17.15
C LYS A 329 -7.00 -22.14 -16.96
N ALA A 330 -6.20 -22.49 -17.98
CA ALA A 330 -5.36 -23.69 -17.95
C ALA A 330 -4.35 -23.63 -16.80
N LEU A 331 -3.80 -22.46 -16.54
CA LEU A 331 -2.87 -22.24 -15.45
C LEU A 331 -3.53 -22.43 -14.07
N LEU A 332 -4.72 -21.88 -13.87
CA LEU A 332 -5.45 -22.06 -12.60
C LEU A 332 -5.84 -23.53 -12.37
N GLU A 333 -6.25 -24.24 -13.43
CA GLU A 333 -6.53 -25.67 -13.36
C GLU A 333 -5.25 -26.48 -13.06
N LYS A 334 -4.12 -26.11 -13.65
CA LYS A 334 -2.81 -26.73 -13.40
C LYS A 334 -2.35 -26.48 -11.96
N ALA A 335 -2.39 -25.24 -11.48
CA ALA A 335 -2.04 -24.86 -10.11
C ALA A 335 -2.89 -25.62 -9.07
N ALA A 336 -4.19 -25.75 -9.34
CA ALA A 336 -5.11 -26.52 -8.49
C ALA A 336 -4.80 -28.03 -8.50
N SER A 337 -4.46 -28.60 -9.66
CA SER A 337 -4.10 -30.02 -9.77
C SER A 337 -2.78 -30.37 -9.09
N GLU A 338 -1.84 -29.43 -9.07
CA GLU A 338 -0.54 -29.58 -8.40
C GLU A 338 -0.59 -29.22 -6.91
N GLY A 339 -1.72 -28.68 -6.42
CA GLY A 339 -1.87 -28.24 -5.03
C GLY A 339 -0.99 -27.04 -4.65
N ARG A 340 -0.50 -26.28 -5.65
CA ARG A 340 0.41 -25.12 -5.49
C ARG A 340 -0.31 -23.78 -5.60
N ALA A 341 -1.61 -23.78 -5.32
CA ALA A 341 -2.42 -22.59 -5.44
C ALA A 341 -2.32 -21.76 -4.16
N SER A 342 -1.67 -20.59 -4.26
CA SER A 342 -1.63 -19.62 -3.17
C SER A 342 -3.05 -19.13 -2.81
N GLU A 343 -3.24 -18.62 -1.60
CA GLU A 343 -4.51 -17.99 -1.20
C GLU A 343 -4.90 -16.83 -2.13
N ALA A 344 -3.90 -16.05 -2.58
CA ALA A 344 -4.12 -14.94 -3.52
C ALA A 344 -4.64 -15.45 -4.87
N LEU A 345 -4.04 -16.53 -5.40
CA LEU A 345 -4.46 -17.16 -6.64
C LEU A 345 -5.89 -17.69 -6.56
N LEU A 346 -6.22 -18.32 -5.43
CA LEU A 346 -7.54 -18.88 -5.16
C LEU A 346 -8.63 -17.78 -5.05
N LEU A 347 -8.29 -16.59 -4.56
CA LEU A 347 -9.19 -15.43 -4.53
C LEU A 347 -9.36 -14.79 -5.92
N GLU A 348 -8.33 -14.80 -6.76
CA GLU A 348 -8.37 -14.24 -8.12
C GLU A 348 -9.13 -15.15 -9.11
N TRP A 349 -9.16 -16.46 -8.88
CA TRP A 349 -9.80 -17.42 -9.78
C TRP A 349 -11.32 -17.16 -9.98
N PRO A 350 -12.16 -17.04 -8.94
CA PRO A 350 -13.57 -16.72 -9.12
C PRO A 350 -13.79 -15.34 -9.75
N ARG A 351 -12.96 -14.35 -9.41
CA ARG A 351 -13.03 -12.98 -9.96
C ARG A 351 -12.80 -12.97 -11.47
N LEU A 352 -11.79 -13.70 -11.95
CA LEU A 352 -11.53 -13.83 -13.38
C LEU A 352 -12.66 -14.58 -14.10
N ALA A 353 -13.19 -15.64 -13.51
CA ALA A 353 -14.33 -16.37 -14.08
C ALA A 353 -15.57 -15.47 -14.23
N LEU A 354 -15.82 -14.58 -13.26
CA LEU A 354 -16.86 -13.55 -13.35
C LEU A 354 -16.58 -12.51 -14.44
N ARG A 355 -15.35 -12.01 -14.56
CA ARG A 355 -14.95 -11.08 -15.65
C ARG A 355 -15.22 -11.68 -17.04
N PHE A 356 -15.19 -13.01 -17.17
CA PHE A 356 -15.54 -13.71 -18.41
C PHE A 356 -17.03 -14.04 -18.56
N GLY A 357 -17.89 -13.58 -17.65
CA GLY A 357 -19.34 -13.81 -17.67
C GLY A 357 -19.76 -15.24 -17.34
N ARG A 358 -18.89 -16.06 -16.75
CA ARG A 358 -19.14 -17.49 -16.49
C ARG A 358 -19.42 -17.75 -15.01
N VAL A 359 -20.63 -17.41 -14.56
CA VAL A 359 -21.06 -17.52 -13.15
C VAL A 359 -20.94 -18.95 -12.59
N LYS A 360 -21.39 -19.97 -13.33
CA LYS A 360 -21.32 -21.39 -12.86
C LYS A 360 -19.89 -21.84 -12.55
N LYS A 361 -18.94 -21.48 -13.42
CA LYS A 361 -17.52 -21.82 -13.24
C LYS A 361 -16.87 -21.02 -12.11
N ALA A 362 -17.31 -19.78 -11.88
CA ALA A 362 -16.85 -18.98 -10.74
C ALA A 362 -17.24 -19.65 -9.41
N LEU A 363 -18.43 -20.25 -9.33
CA LEU A 363 -18.88 -20.99 -8.15
C LEU A 363 -18.11 -22.30 -7.95
N GLU A 364 -17.89 -23.07 -9.02
CA GLU A 364 -17.04 -24.27 -8.98
C GLU A 364 -15.60 -23.95 -8.55
N ALA A 365 -15.05 -22.81 -9.01
CA ALA A 365 -13.74 -22.34 -8.61
C ALA A 365 -13.72 -21.94 -7.13
N ALA A 366 -14.70 -21.16 -6.66
CA ALA A 366 -14.81 -20.75 -5.27
C ALA A 366 -15.02 -21.95 -4.32
N ALA A 367 -15.77 -22.97 -4.75
CA ALA A 367 -15.96 -24.21 -4.00
C ALA A 367 -14.65 -24.99 -3.86
N ARG A 368 -13.88 -25.16 -4.95
CA ARG A 368 -12.55 -25.80 -4.92
C ARG A 368 -11.58 -25.02 -4.03
N ALA A 369 -11.58 -23.70 -4.11
CA ALA A 369 -10.75 -22.86 -3.27
C ALA A 369 -11.02 -23.06 -1.76
N CYS A 370 -12.30 -23.12 -1.37
CA CYS A 370 -12.68 -23.39 0.03
C CYS A 370 -12.30 -24.80 0.49
N GLN A 371 -12.32 -25.80 -0.41
CA GLN A 371 -11.89 -27.17 -0.11
C GLN A 371 -10.37 -27.25 0.09
N SER A 372 -9.59 -26.54 -0.72
CA SER A 372 -8.13 -26.47 -0.60
C SER A 372 -7.69 -25.72 0.65
N CYS A 373 -8.37 -24.63 1.02
CA CYS A 373 -8.04 -23.82 2.19
C CYS A 373 -9.29 -23.51 3.05
N PRO A 374 -9.77 -24.46 3.86
CA PRO A 374 -10.94 -24.25 4.72
C PRO A 374 -10.76 -23.16 5.77
N GLY A 375 -9.51 -22.82 6.11
CA GLY A 375 -9.14 -21.83 7.13
C GLY A 375 -9.21 -20.36 6.70
N SER A 376 -9.44 -20.05 5.42
CA SER A 376 -9.49 -18.66 4.95
C SER A 376 -10.91 -18.09 4.96
N ALA A 377 -11.16 -17.10 5.83
CA ALA A 377 -12.43 -16.39 5.87
C ALA A 377 -12.74 -15.64 4.55
N ALA A 378 -11.71 -15.14 3.86
CA ALA A 378 -11.88 -14.38 2.62
C ALA A 378 -12.43 -15.26 1.48
N LEU A 379 -11.96 -16.52 1.37
CA LEU A 379 -12.47 -17.47 0.38
C LEU A 379 -13.93 -17.81 0.62
N TRP A 380 -14.29 -18.10 1.87
CA TRP A 380 -15.67 -18.37 2.26
C TRP A 380 -16.60 -17.18 2.03
N GLN A 381 -16.14 -15.96 2.35
CA GLN A 381 -16.87 -14.73 2.08
C GLN A 381 -17.15 -14.55 0.59
N GLN A 382 -16.14 -14.72 -0.27
CA GLN A 382 -16.35 -14.61 -1.72
C GLN A 382 -17.34 -15.66 -2.21
N ARG A 383 -17.19 -16.92 -1.79
CA ARG A 383 -18.11 -18.01 -2.18
C ARG A 383 -19.54 -17.71 -1.79
N LEU A 384 -19.77 -17.24 -0.57
CA LEU A 384 -21.11 -16.91 -0.06
C LEU A 384 -21.74 -15.75 -0.83
N LEU A 385 -20.97 -14.68 -1.09
CA LEU A 385 -21.44 -13.53 -1.87
C LEU A 385 -21.81 -13.91 -3.31
N LEU A 386 -20.99 -14.77 -3.96
CA LEU A 386 -21.27 -15.26 -5.31
C LEU A 386 -22.55 -16.10 -5.35
N GLN A 387 -22.73 -16.98 -4.37
CA GLN A 387 -23.94 -17.79 -4.26
C GLN A 387 -25.18 -16.91 -4.01
N ALA A 388 -25.07 -15.89 -3.16
CA ALA A 388 -26.15 -14.95 -2.89
C ALA A 388 -26.55 -14.15 -4.14
N GLN A 389 -25.57 -13.68 -4.92
CA GLN A 389 -25.83 -13.04 -6.20
C GLN A 389 -26.57 -13.97 -7.16
N GLN A 390 -26.16 -15.24 -7.27
CA GLN A 390 -26.88 -16.20 -8.11
C GLN A 390 -28.30 -16.48 -7.61
N ALA A 391 -28.49 -16.62 -6.30
CA ALA A 391 -29.80 -16.85 -5.70
C ALA A 391 -30.76 -15.68 -5.96
N SER A 392 -30.27 -14.44 -5.88
CA SER A 392 -31.06 -13.25 -6.24
C SER A 392 -31.44 -13.21 -7.72
N ALA A 393 -30.56 -13.68 -8.62
CA ALA A 393 -30.76 -13.61 -10.07
C ALA A 393 -31.65 -14.74 -10.62
N GLN A 394 -31.57 -15.95 -10.05
CA GLN A 394 -32.26 -17.14 -10.57
C GLN A 394 -33.45 -17.60 -9.72
N GLY A 395 -33.62 -17.08 -8.49
CA GLY A 395 -34.84 -17.19 -7.70
C GLY A 395 -35.32 -18.60 -7.35
N THR A 396 -34.54 -19.66 -7.59
CA THR A 396 -34.93 -21.04 -7.29
C THR A 396 -34.73 -21.34 -5.80
N ASP A 397 -35.70 -22.04 -5.19
CA ASP A 397 -35.62 -22.41 -3.77
C ASP A 397 -34.43 -23.33 -3.47
N ALA A 398 -34.02 -24.17 -4.42
CA ALA A 398 -32.80 -24.97 -4.31
C ALA A 398 -31.52 -24.12 -4.17
N ASN A 399 -31.44 -22.95 -4.84
CA ASN A 399 -30.27 -22.05 -4.71
C ASN A 399 -30.26 -21.32 -3.37
N ARG A 400 -31.44 -21.04 -2.82
CA ARG A 400 -31.65 -20.43 -1.50
C ARG A 400 -31.27 -21.36 -0.36
N GLU A 401 -31.75 -22.61 -0.41
CA GLU A 401 -31.37 -23.66 0.56
C GLU A 401 -29.87 -23.97 0.51
N SER A 402 -29.29 -23.99 -0.70
CA SER A 402 -27.85 -24.13 -0.89
C SER A 402 -27.06 -22.98 -0.23
N ALA A 403 -27.52 -21.73 -0.35
CA ALA A 403 -26.88 -20.58 0.30
C ALA A 403 -26.90 -20.69 1.84
N GLN A 404 -28.02 -21.17 2.42
CA GLN A 404 -28.14 -21.40 3.85
C GLN A 404 -27.23 -22.53 4.35
N ALA A 405 -27.20 -23.66 3.63
CA ALA A 405 -26.31 -24.77 3.94
C ALA A 405 -24.82 -24.35 3.88
N LEU A 406 -24.46 -23.56 2.88
CA LEU A 406 -23.10 -23.03 2.72
C LEU A 406 -22.70 -22.07 3.84
N ALA A 407 -23.60 -21.19 4.28
CA ALA A 407 -23.33 -20.30 5.41
C ALA A 407 -23.03 -21.09 6.70
N LEU A 408 -23.77 -22.18 6.94
CA LEU A 408 -23.54 -23.08 8.07
C LEU A 408 -22.23 -23.85 7.96
N GLU A 409 -21.89 -24.36 6.78
CA GLU A 409 -20.63 -25.05 6.51
C GLU A 409 -19.43 -24.12 6.73
N ALA A 410 -19.51 -22.90 6.19
CA ALA A 410 -18.45 -21.90 6.28
C ALA A 410 -18.16 -21.46 7.72
N VAL A 411 -19.20 -21.35 8.53
CA VAL A 411 -19.09 -20.99 9.94
C VAL A 411 -18.51 -22.14 10.76
N ARG A 412 -18.78 -23.39 10.41
CA ARG A 412 -18.28 -24.58 11.12
C ARG A 412 -16.82 -24.89 10.81
N SER A 413 -16.32 -24.46 9.66
CA SER A 413 -14.93 -24.69 9.25
C SER A 413 -13.93 -23.74 9.90
N LEU A 414 -14.37 -22.62 10.49
CA LEU A 414 -13.50 -21.58 11.03
C LEU A 414 -13.59 -21.45 12.56
N PRO A 415 -12.45 -21.22 13.26
CA PRO A 415 -12.44 -20.89 14.68
C PRO A 415 -12.99 -19.46 14.94
N CYS A 416 -13.61 -19.28 16.10
CA CYS A 416 -14.39 -18.09 16.48
C CYS A 416 -13.60 -16.76 16.46
N SER A 417 -12.27 -16.82 16.53
CA SER A 417 -11.39 -15.63 16.52
C SER A 417 -11.23 -14.98 15.15
N GLN A 418 -11.47 -15.71 14.06
CA GLN A 418 -11.30 -15.24 12.67
C GLN A 418 -12.62 -15.23 11.88
N ALA A 419 -13.71 -15.71 12.49
CA ALA A 419 -14.99 -15.90 11.81
C ALA A 419 -15.94 -14.68 11.85
N ALA A 420 -15.65 -13.63 12.63
CA ALA A 420 -16.59 -12.54 12.88
C ALA A 420 -17.14 -11.88 11.59
N GLU A 421 -16.25 -11.55 10.65
CA GLU A 421 -16.64 -11.00 9.34
C GLU A 421 -17.49 -11.97 8.52
N LEU A 422 -17.17 -13.26 8.56
CA LEU A 422 -17.94 -14.28 7.86
C LEU A 422 -19.35 -14.40 8.44
N TRP A 423 -19.50 -14.36 9.77
CA TRP A 423 -20.82 -14.34 10.42
C TRP A 423 -21.65 -13.13 10.00
N ILE A 424 -21.03 -11.94 9.98
CA ILE A 424 -21.70 -10.71 9.55
C ILE A 424 -22.19 -10.82 8.10
N VAL A 425 -21.34 -11.31 7.20
CA VAL A 425 -21.71 -11.54 5.80
C VAL A 425 -22.79 -12.61 5.69
N GLY A 426 -22.70 -13.69 6.48
CA GLY A 426 -23.72 -14.73 6.63
C GLY A 426 -25.10 -14.18 6.96
N PHE A 427 -25.22 -13.44 8.06
CA PHE A 427 -26.51 -12.87 8.48
C PHE A 427 -27.03 -11.84 7.47
N ARG A 428 -26.19 -10.94 6.95
CA ARG A 428 -26.62 -9.93 5.96
C ARG A 428 -27.10 -10.57 4.66
N THR A 429 -26.39 -11.58 4.15
CA THR A 429 -26.77 -12.26 2.90
C THR A 429 -28.07 -13.02 3.06
N LEU A 430 -28.24 -13.82 4.12
CA LEU A 430 -29.49 -14.54 4.34
C LEU A 430 -30.67 -13.60 4.62
N SER A 431 -30.45 -12.52 5.37
CA SER A 431 -31.46 -11.48 5.61
C SER A 431 -31.90 -10.81 4.31
N SER A 432 -30.95 -10.46 3.42
CA SER A 432 -31.25 -9.85 2.12
C SER A 432 -32.04 -10.78 1.18
N LEU A 433 -31.92 -12.09 1.39
CA LEU A 433 -32.64 -13.11 0.63
C LEU A 433 -33.94 -13.55 1.33
N SER A 434 -34.30 -12.95 2.48
CA SER A 434 -35.45 -13.30 3.30
C SER A 434 -35.50 -14.78 3.70
N LEU A 435 -34.34 -15.39 3.98
CA LEU A 435 -34.21 -16.81 4.34
C LEU A 435 -34.28 -17.04 5.86
N PRO A 436 -34.72 -18.23 6.29
CA PRO A 436 -34.79 -18.55 7.72
C PRO A 436 -33.39 -18.55 8.36
N LEU A 437 -33.26 -17.80 9.46
CA LEU A 437 -31.99 -17.60 10.16
C LEU A 437 -31.75 -18.58 11.31
N ASP A 438 -32.73 -19.43 11.65
CA ASP A 438 -32.73 -20.26 12.86
C ASP A 438 -31.50 -21.17 12.98
N GLY A 439 -31.04 -21.73 11.86
CA GLY A 439 -29.84 -22.56 11.81
C GLY A 439 -28.58 -21.82 12.25
N LEU A 440 -28.32 -20.64 11.66
CA LEU A 440 -27.17 -19.81 12.00
C LEU A 440 -27.28 -19.26 13.41
N VAL A 441 -28.48 -18.86 13.83
CA VAL A 441 -28.74 -18.34 15.18
C VAL A 441 -28.42 -19.40 16.24
N ASN A 442 -28.85 -20.65 16.05
CA ASN A 442 -28.56 -21.72 17.01
C ASN A 442 -27.07 -22.07 17.06
N GLU A 443 -26.39 -22.05 15.92
CA GLU A 443 -24.94 -22.24 15.85
C GLU A 443 -24.19 -21.09 16.55
N LEU A 444 -24.64 -19.83 16.37
CA LEU A 444 -24.07 -18.66 17.02
C LEU A 444 -24.19 -18.75 18.54
N VAL A 445 -25.38 -19.11 19.03
CA VAL A 445 -25.65 -19.31 20.45
C VAL A 445 -24.76 -20.42 21.03
N ARG A 446 -24.56 -21.52 20.29
CA ARG A 446 -23.66 -22.63 20.68
C ARG A 446 -22.20 -22.19 20.75
N VAL A 447 -21.76 -21.37 19.81
CA VAL A 447 -20.38 -20.86 19.78
C VAL A 447 -20.13 -19.88 20.93
N LEU A 448 -21.07 -18.97 21.16
CA LEU A 448 -20.95 -17.96 22.21
C LEU A 448 -21.07 -18.56 23.62
N SER A 449 -21.84 -19.64 23.80
CA SER A 449 -21.97 -20.33 25.10
C SER A 449 -20.67 -20.91 25.64
N GLY A 450 -19.73 -21.25 24.77
CA GLY A 450 -18.39 -21.72 25.14
C GLY A 450 -17.33 -20.61 25.20
N SER A 451 -17.69 -19.34 24.97
CA SER A 451 -16.75 -18.23 24.85
C SER A 451 -16.63 -17.41 26.14
N ALA A 452 -15.46 -16.79 26.35
CA ALA A 452 -15.24 -15.83 27.44
C ALA A 452 -15.92 -14.48 27.13
N LYS A 453 -15.87 -13.54 28.09
CA LYS A 453 -16.33 -12.15 27.91
C LYS A 453 -15.79 -11.57 26.60
N GLY A 454 -16.69 -11.19 25.71
CA GLY A 454 -16.39 -10.60 24.42
C GLY A 454 -15.87 -9.17 24.53
N ARG A 455 -15.18 -8.71 23.48
CA ARG A 455 -14.57 -7.38 23.41
C ARG A 455 -15.62 -6.28 23.39
N LEU A 456 -15.23 -5.08 23.77
CA LEU A 456 -16.11 -3.91 23.74
C LEU A 456 -16.61 -3.59 22.31
N ARG A 457 -15.70 -3.57 21.33
CA ARG A 457 -16.01 -3.34 19.91
C ARG A 457 -15.44 -4.45 19.03
N GLY A 458 -16.20 -4.81 18.00
CA GLY A 458 -15.81 -5.77 16.98
C GLY A 458 -15.84 -7.24 17.42
N GLY A 459 -15.41 -8.12 16.53
CA GLY A 459 -15.39 -9.56 16.78
C GLY A 459 -16.79 -10.17 16.86
N MET A 460 -16.94 -11.23 17.64
CA MET A 460 -18.21 -11.98 17.74
C MET A 460 -19.37 -11.18 18.33
N GLY A 461 -19.09 -10.09 19.08
CA GLY A 461 -20.12 -9.18 19.57
C GLY A 461 -20.80 -8.39 18.46
N GLU A 462 -20.06 -8.00 17.43
CA GLU A 462 -20.61 -7.33 16.25
C GLU A 462 -21.40 -8.32 15.37
N ALA A 463 -20.91 -9.54 15.21
CA ALA A 463 -21.65 -10.62 14.56
C ALA A 463 -23.00 -10.89 15.27
N ALA A 464 -23.01 -10.91 16.60
CA ALA A 464 -24.23 -11.06 17.39
C ALA A 464 -25.18 -9.86 17.24
N ALA A 465 -24.65 -8.64 17.22
CA ALA A 465 -25.45 -7.43 16.96
C ALA A 465 -26.16 -7.51 15.60
N VAL A 466 -25.43 -7.87 14.55
CA VAL A 466 -25.97 -8.05 13.19
C VAL A 466 -26.98 -9.19 13.14
N ALA A 467 -26.77 -10.27 13.88
CA ALA A 467 -27.74 -11.37 13.96
C ALA A 467 -29.09 -10.92 14.54
N VAL A 468 -29.07 -10.11 15.61
CA VAL A 468 -30.31 -9.59 16.22
C VAL A 468 -31.03 -8.63 15.28
N GLN A 469 -30.30 -7.77 14.56
CA GLN A 469 -30.87 -6.90 13.53
C GLN A 469 -31.45 -7.70 12.36
N ALA A 470 -30.72 -8.67 11.82
CA ALA A 470 -31.19 -9.54 10.74
C ALA A 470 -32.47 -10.29 11.11
N VAL A 471 -32.57 -10.82 12.33
CA VAL A 471 -33.80 -11.49 12.81
C VAL A 471 -34.96 -10.51 12.97
N ARG A 472 -34.71 -9.26 13.37
CA ARG A 472 -35.74 -8.21 13.40
C ARG A 472 -36.28 -7.95 11.99
N ASP A 473 -35.40 -7.85 11.01
CA ASP A 473 -35.76 -7.53 9.63
C ASP A 473 -36.53 -8.68 8.95
N THR A 474 -36.18 -9.94 9.23
CA THR A 474 -36.85 -11.11 8.62
C THR A 474 -38.09 -11.59 9.37
N SER A 475 -38.07 -11.55 10.70
CA SER A 475 -39.04 -12.25 11.56
C SER A 475 -39.72 -11.34 12.59
N GLY A 476 -39.39 -10.05 12.59
CA GLY A 476 -40.03 -9.04 13.43
C GLY A 476 -39.46 -8.94 14.85
N LEU A 477 -39.96 -7.94 15.56
CA LEU A 477 -39.49 -7.56 16.90
C LEU A 477 -39.61 -8.67 17.97
N PRO A 478 -40.69 -9.48 18.03
CA PRO A 478 -40.80 -10.55 19.04
C PRO A 478 -39.72 -11.62 18.91
N ALA A 479 -39.35 -12.00 17.69
CA ALA A 479 -38.30 -12.99 17.43
C ALA A 479 -36.91 -12.45 17.83
N ALA A 480 -36.63 -11.18 17.52
CA ALA A 480 -35.40 -10.52 17.95
C ALA A 480 -35.31 -10.44 19.49
N ARG A 481 -36.44 -10.16 20.17
CA ARG A 481 -36.56 -10.19 21.64
C ARG A 481 -36.23 -11.55 22.24
N GLN A 482 -36.69 -12.63 21.62
CA GLN A 482 -36.37 -13.97 22.06
C GLN A 482 -34.88 -14.29 21.90
N LEU A 483 -34.27 -13.86 20.79
CA LEU A 483 -32.86 -14.09 20.51
C LEU A 483 -31.94 -13.36 21.50
N TYR A 484 -32.07 -12.04 21.65
CA TYR A 484 -31.15 -11.33 22.55
C TYR A 484 -31.32 -11.79 24.01
N ARG A 485 -32.52 -12.18 24.45
CA ARG A 485 -32.74 -12.75 25.79
C ARG A 485 -31.98 -14.07 26.00
N ARG A 486 -31.78 -14.86 24.94
CA ARG A 486 -30.91 -16.05 24.99
C ARG A 486 -29.44 -15.66 25.08
N LEU A 487 -29.02 -14.65 24.32
CA LEU A 487 -27.64 -14.16 24.31
C LEU A 487 -27.25 -13.46 25.63
N LEU A 488 -28.17 -12.75 26.29
CA LEU A 488 -27.92 -12.11 27.58
C LEU A 488 -27.75 -13.11 28.75
N LYS A 489 -28.18 -14.37 28.59
CA LYS A 489 -27.97 -15.44 29.59
C LYS A 489 -26.59 -16.09 29.48
N ILE A 490 -25.88 -15.84 28.39
CA ILE A 490 -24.55 -16.36 28.08
C ILE A 490 -23.52 -15.32 28.54
N PRO A 491 -22.25 -15.69 28.81
CA PRO A 491 -21.19 -14.69 29.03
C PRO A 491 -21.26 -13.57 27.98
N PRO A 492 -21.12 -12.30 28.39
CA PRO A 492 -21.44 -11.16 27.53
C PRO A 492 -20.63 -11.22 26.24
N ALA A 493 -21.33 -11.32 25.10
CA ALA A 493 -20.72 -11.60 23.79
C ALA A 493 -19.96 -10.41 23.18
N GLY A 494 -20.19 -9.19 23.69
CA GLY A 494 -19.48 -7.97 23.28
C GLY A 494 -20.31 -6.70 23.54
N GLY A 495 -19.65 -5.55 23.64
CA GLY A 495 -20.31 -4.25 23.83
C GLY A 495 -21.17 -3.84 22.64
N SER A 496 -20.74 -4.17 21.42
CA SER A 496 -21.51 -3.96 20.18
C SER A 496 -22.90 -4.61 20.21
N LEU A 497 -23.03 -5.81 20.78
CA LEU A 497 -24.33 -6.45 20.97
C LEU A 497 -25.21 -5.65 21.93
N MET A 498 -24.65 -5.21 23.06
CA MET A 498 -25.40 -4.45 24.06
C MET A 498 -25.92 -3.14 23.47
N HIS A 499 -25.11 -2.41 22.71
CA HIS A 499 -25.56 -1.21 22.01
C HIS A 499 -26.68 -1.51 21.01
N ALA A 500 -26.56 -2.56 20.21
CA ALA A 500 -27.59 -2.90 19.22
C ALA A 500 -28.92 -3.30 19.88
N VAL A 501 -28.88 -4.01 21.01
CA VAL A 501 -30.09 -4.35 21.79
C VAL A 501 -30.71 -3.09 22.39
N LEU A 502 -29.90 -2.18 22.94
CA LEU A 502 -30.39 -0.91 23.48
C LEU A 502 -31.02 -0.04 22.40
N ASP A 503 -30.35 0.13 21.25
CA ASP A 503 -30.86 0.94 20.13
C ASP A 503 -32.16 0.35 19.57
N MET A 504 -32.26 -0.99 19.51
CA MET A 504 -33.47 -1.67 19.10
C MET A 504 -34.64 -1.41 20.05
N GLU A 505 -34.45 -1.57 21.36
CA GLU A 505 -35.53 -1.39 22.33
C GLU A 505 -35.91 0.09 22.52
N LEU A 506 -34.95 1.01 22.43
CA LEU A 506 -35.22 2.45 22.41
C LEU A 506 -36.04 2.84 21.16
N GLY A 507 -35.70 2.30 19.99
CA GLY A 507 -36.48 2.50 18.76
C GLY A 507 -37.88 1.88 18.83
N ALA A 508 -37.99 0.65 19.35
CA ALA A 508 -39.28 -0.02 19.53
C ALA A 508 -40.20 0.75 20.48
N SER A 509 -39.67 1.31 21.58
CA SER A 509 -40.43 2.17 22.49
C SER A 509 -41.00 3.40 21.78
N ALA A 510 -40.31 3.94 20.78
CA ALA A 510 -40.80 5.07 20.00
C ALA A 510 -41.88 4.64 18.98
N GLU A 511 -41.66 3.52 18.27
CA GLU A 511 -42.61 2.95 17.30
C GLU A 511 -43.93 2.51 17.96
N GLU A 512 -43.86 1.87 19.12
CA GLU A 512 -45.02 1.42 19.90
C GLU A 512 -45.78 2.62 20.50
N ALA A 513 -45.09 3.71 20.86
CA ALA A 513 -45.74 4.95 21.32
C ALA A 513 -46.56 5.65 20.23
N LEU A 514 -46.19 5.48 18.96
CA LEU A 514 -46.86 6.05 17.79
C LEU A 514 -48.06 5.22 17.30
N SER A 515 -48.09 3.91 17.56
CA SER A 515 -48.99 2.96 16.85
C SER A 515 -50.16 2.39 17.67
N ALA A 516 -50.15 2.45 19.00
CA ALA A 516 -51.21 1.84 19.82
C ALA A 516 -52.44 2.75 20.04
N ALA A 517 -53.62 2.21 20.35
CA ALA A 517 -54.78 2.95 20.85
C ALA A 517 -54.61 3.31 22.35
N GLU A 518 -55.22 4.40 22.82
CA GLU A 518 -54.89 5.07 24.11
C GLU A 518 -54.84 4.17 25.36
N LEU A 519 -55.68 3.13 25.47
CA LEU A 519 -55.70 2.25 26.66
C LEU A 519 -54.64 1.12 26.64
N ASP A 520 -54.27 0.59 25.46
CA ASP A 520 -53.24 -0.45 25.35
C ASP A 520 -51.81 0.15 25.42
N ARG A 521 -51.68 1.47 25.19
CA ARG A 521 -50.40 2.21 25.28
C ARG A 521 -49.75 2.10 26.65
N VAL A 522 -50.51 2.22 27.74
CA VAL A 522 -49.93 2.31 29.09
C VAL A 522 -49.32 0.98 29.52
N CYS A 523 -50.01 -0.13 29.25
CA CYS A 523 -49.50 -1.47 29.56
C CYS A 523 -48.31 -1.86 28.67
N ALA A 524 -48.39 -1.61 27.36
CA ALA A 524 -47.29 -1.90 26.43
C ALA A 524 -46.04 -1.08 26.74
N LEU A 525 -46.18 0.22 26.99
CA LEU A 525 -45.07 1.11 27.35
C LEU A 525 -44.46 0.73 28.70
N CYS A 526 -45.27 0.34 29.69
CA CYS A 526 -44.76 -0.11 30.99
C CYS A 526 -43.91 -1.40 30.85
N MET A 527 -44.36 -2.34 30.03
CA MET A 527 -43.62 -3.58 29.77
C MET A 527 -42.31 -3.32 29.03
N THR A 528 -42.30 -2.45 28.01
CA THR A 528 -41.07 -2.11 27.27
C THR A 528 -40.08 -1.30 28.10
N LEU A 529 -40.56 -0.40 28.96
CA LEU A 529 -39.71 0.32 29.90
C LEU A 529 -39.03 -0.61 30.90
N THR A 530 -39.74 -1.66 31.35
CA THR A 530 -39.18 -2.67 32.25
C THR A 530 -38.10 -3.50 31.54
N THR A 531 -38.31 -3.86 30.27
CA THR A 531 -37.29 -4.58 29.49
C THR A 531 -36.09 -3.72 29.15
N VAL A 532 -36.29 -2.44 28.77
CA VAL A 532 -35.21 -1.47 28.52
C VAL A 532 -34.36 -1.30 29.77
N TRP A 533 -35.00 -1.14 30.94
CA TRP A 533 -34.28 -1.03 32.21
C TRP A 533 -33.45 -2.27 32.52
N GLY A 534 -34.02 -3.47 32.34
CA GLY A 534 -33.30 -4.73 32.53
C GLY A 534 -32.09 -4.86 31.59
N CYS A 535 -32.24 -4.50 30.31
CA CYS A 535 -31.15 -4.51 29.34
C CYS A 535 -30.05 -3.48 29.68
N MET A 536 -30.42 -2.27 30.12
CA MET A 536 -29.46 -1.24 30.54
C MET A 536 -28.66 -1.67 31.77
N GLN A 537 -29.33 -2.27 32.75
CA GLN A 537 -28.66 -2.76 33.95
C GLN A 537 -27.69 -3.91 33.60
N ALA A 538 -28.10 -4.86 32.76
CA ALA A 538 -27.21 -5.92 32.27
C ALA A 538 -26.01 -5.37 31.46
N ALA A 539 -26.21 -4.31 30.67
CA ALA A 539 -25.15 -3.65 29.91
C ALA A 539 -24.13 -2.96 30.81
N VAL A 540 -24.61 -2.25 31.83
CA VAL A 540 -23.76 -1.61 32.85
C VAL A 540 -22.99 -2.65 33.66
N ASP A 541 -23.63 -3.73 34.09
CA ASP A 541 -22.98 -4.77 34.89
C ASP A 541 -21.87 -5.50 34.09
N ALA A 542 -22.02 -5.60 32.77
CA ALA A 542 -21.05 -6.26 31.90
C ALA A 542 -19.91 -5.34 31.40
N TYR A 543 -20.21 -4.11 30.97
CA TYR A 543 -19.27 -3.21 30.28
C TYR A 543 -19.19 -1.80 30.87
N GLY A 544 -19.88 -1.52 31.96
CA GLY A 544 -19.95 -0.17 32.55
C GLY A 544 -18.62 0.38 33.07
N SER A 545 -17.56 -0.43 33.17
CA SER A 545 -16.21 0.05 33.48
C SER A 545 -15.43 0.57 32.28
N GLU A 546 -15.75 0.09 31.08
CA GLU A 546 -15.00 0.35 29.84
C GLU A 546 -15.80 1.20 28.82
N ASP A 547 -17.13 1.25 28.94
CA ASP A 547 -18.02 1.86 27.95
C ASP A 547 -18.80 3.06 28.52
N GLU A 548 -18.39 4.26 28.13
CA GLU A 548 -19.09 5.50 28.45
C GLU A 548 -20.41 5.67 27.68
N ASP A 549 -20.52 5.12 26.47
CA ASP A 549 -21.67 5.32 25.59
C ASP A 549 -22.91 4.57 26.13
N ILE A 550 -22.72 3.44 26.83
CA ILE A 550 -23.81 2.73 27.55
C ILE A 550 -24.42 3.62 28.64
N TRP A 551 -23.56 4.29 29.43
CA TRP A 551 -24.03 5.21 30.48
C TRP A 551 -24.76 6.41 29.90
N LEU A 552 -24.26 6.98 28.80
CA LEU A 552 -24.91 8.11 28.13
C LEU A 552 -26.29 7.73 27.58
N LYS A 553 -26.44 6.55 26.96
CA LYS A 553 -27.75 6.03 26.53
C LYS A 553 -28.71 5.83 27.71
N TYR A 554 -28.21 5.38 28.86
CA TYR A 554 -29.02 5.22 30.07
C TYR A 554 -29.48 6.57 30.64
N VAL A 555 -28.57 7.54 30.71
CA VAL A 555 -28.86 8.93 31.10
C VAL A 555 -29.94 9.53 30.19
N GLN A 556 -29.77 9.43 28.87
CA GLN A 556 -30.68 9.97 27.88
C GLN A 556 -32.11 9.40 28.02
N ASN A 557 -32.22 8.08 28.19
CA ASN A 557 -33.52 7.44 28.39
C ASN A 557 -34.21 7.87 29.70
N ARG A 558 -33.45 8.06 30.79
CA ARG A 558 -33.99 8.58 32.06
C ARG A 558 -34.41 10.04 31.97
N MET A 559 -33.68 10.86 31.22
CA MET A 559 -34.06 12.25 30.92
C MET A 559 -35.38 12.31 30.15
N GLN A 560 -35.56 11.47 29.14
CA GLN A 560 -36.81 11.37 28.37
C GLN A 560 -38.02 10.95 29.25
N GLN A 561 -37.78 10.20 30.33
CA GLN A 561 -38.80 9.82 31.31
C GLN A 561 -39.01 10.88 32.43
N ALA A 562 -38.37 12.05 32.34
CA ALA A 562 -38.39 13.09 33.37
C ALA A 562 -37.99 12.61 34.78
N LYS A 563 -37.09 11.62 34.86
CA LYS A 563 -36.57 11.08 36.14
C LYS A 563 -35.24 11.73 36.51
N ASN A 564 -34.95 11.81 37.80
CA ASN A 564 -33.66 12.31 38.29
C ASN A 564 -32.51 11.42 37.80
N VAL A 565 -31.46 12.07 37.28
CA VAL A 565 -30.30 11.46 36.62
C VAL A 565 -29.00 11.66 37.40
N GLY A 566 -29.03 12.46 38.48
CA GLY A 566 -27.85 12.74 39.32
C GLY A 566 -27.23 11.47 39.91
N ASP A 567 -28.07 10.52 40.33
CA ASP A 567 -27.61 9.23 40.85
C ASP A 567 -26.88 8.40 39.78
N LEU A 568 -27.31 8.49 38.52
CA LEU A 568 -26.68 7.77 37.40
C LEU A 568 -25.34 8.40 37.02
N HIS A 569 -25.25 9.73 37.03
CA HIS A 569 -24.00 10.44 36.80
C HIS A 569 -22.93 10.06 37.85
N TRP A 570 -23.34 10.01 39.12
CA TRP A 570 -22.45 9.58 40.22
C TRP A 570 -22.05 8.10 40.10
N ARG A 571 -22.97 7.22 39.69
CA ARG A 571 -22.66 5.81 39.48
C ARG A 571 -21.69 5.61 38.31
N ALA A 572 -21.88 6.32 37.20
CA ALA A 572 -21.04 6.22 36.01
C ALA A 572 -19.61 6.71 36.30
N THR A 573 -19.45 7.87 36.95
CA THR A 573 -18.15 8.43 37.34
C THR A 573 -17.35 7.55 38.30
N LYS A 574 -18.04 6.71 39.09
CA LYS A 574 -17.39 5.71 39.96
C LYS A 574 -17.04 4.40 39.27
N ALA A 575 -17.81 4.02 38.25
CA ALA A 575 -17.64 2.73 37.58
C ALA A 575 -16.61 2.79 36.45
N LEU A 576 -16.54 3.90 35.71
CA LEU A 576 -15.68 4.09 34.55
C LEU A 576 -14.20 4.21 34.93
N THR A 577 -13.32 3.61 34.13
CA THR A 577 -11.87 3.77 34.28
C THR A 577 -11.38 5.15 33.85
N ASP A 578 -12.04 5.77 32.88
CA ASP A 578 -11.80 7.15 32.42
C ASP A 578 -13.12 7.94 32.45
N PRO A 579 -13.36 8.75 33.50
CA PRO A 579 -14.60 9.48 33.65
C PRO A 579 -14.61 10.85 32.93
N GLU A 580 -13.46 11.37 32.46
CA GLU A 580 -13.37 12.74 31.94
C GLU A 580 -14.17 12.94 30.65
N THR A 581 -14.02 11.99 29.72
CA THR A 581 -14.75 11.93 28.46
C THR A 581 -16.27 11.81 28.66
N PHE A 582 -16.68 10.99 29.63
CA PHE A 582 -18.09 10.84 30.00
C PHE A 582 -18.68 12.14 30.56
N VAL A 583 -17.98 12.82 31.47
CA VAL A 583 -18.45 14.07 32.09
C VAL A 583 -18.65 15.15 31.04
N GLN A 584 -17.73 15.29 30.09
CA GLN A 584 -17.86 16.24 28.99
C GLN A 584 -19.12 15.96 28.14
N LYS A 585 -19.27 14.71 27.67
CA LYS A 585 -20.45 14.31 26.88
C LYS A 585 -21.76 14.43 27.67
N TYR A 586 -21.73 14.21 28.98
CA TYR A 586 -22.89 14.37 29.87
C TYR A 586 -23.34 15.83 29.95
N HIS A 587 -22.42 16.78 30.07
CA HIS A 587 -22.75 18.21 30.04
C HIS A 587 -23.34 18.63 28.69
N ASP A 588 -22.77 18.15 27.58
CA ASP A 588 -23.30 18.41 26.24
C ASP A 588 -24.74 17.88 26.09
N LEU A 589 -25.03 16.68 26.63
CA LEU A 589 -26.38 16.12 26.65
C LEU A 589 -27.35 16.93 27.50
N GLN A 590 -26.93 17.43 28.67
CA GLN A 590 -27.78 18.31 29.49
C GLN A 590 -28.12 19.60 28.74
N HIS A 591 -27.17 20.19 28.03
CA HIS A 591 -27.41 21.38 27.22
C HIS A 591 -28.37 21.14 26.04
N ALA A 592 -28.44 19.92 25.51
CA ALA A 592 -29.34 19.57 24.41
C ALA A 592 -30.81 19.33 24.85
N PHE A 593 -31.06 19.06 26.12
CA PHE A 593 -32.39 18.79 26.70
C PHE A 593 -33.00 19.97 27.47
N VAL A 594 -32.23 21.06 27.64
CA VAL A 594 -32.70 22.37 28.15
C VAL A 594 -33.05 23.25 26.95
#